data_AF-A0A1B7MI02-F1
#
_entry.id   AF-A0A1B7MI02-F1
#
_cell.length_a   1.000
_cell.length_b   1.000
_cell.length_c   1.000
_cell.angle_alpha   90.00
_cell.angle_beta   90.00
_cell.angle_gamma   90.00
#
_symmetry.space_group_name_H-M   'P 1'
#
loop_
_entity.id
_entity.type
_entity.pdbx_description
1 polymer ?
#
loop_
_entity_poly.entity_id
_entity_poly.type
_entity_poly.pdbx_seq_one_letter_code
_entity_poly.pdbx_strand_id
1 'polypeptide(L)'
;WHTDPHGGNMIKAEGTPDITDIIDWQEMNVAPLFLQCVFAEFAEHTGDDHIVRISGITIPELPPDFDQYSEGEQTYMKGQHRLALLHKCYEALIIFHRPY
;
A
#
# COMPACT_ATOMS: atom_id res chain seq x y z
N TRP A 1 -3.08 8.41 19.55
CA TRP A 1 -2.85 7.90 18.20
C TRP A 1 -2.58 6.41 18.28
N HIS A 2 -3.18 5.66 17.37
CA HIS A 2 -3.01 4.21 17.29
C HIS A 2 -1.60 3.92 16.79
N THR A 3 -0.76 3.28 17.61
CA THR A 3 0.67 3.10 17.35
C THR A 3 0.97 1.94 16.38
N ASP A 4 0.01 1.04 16.19
CA ASP A 4 0.12 -0.14 15.31
C ASP A 4 -0.99 -0.22 14.22
N PRO A 5 -1.11 0.79 13.34
CA PRO A 5 -2.16 0.80 12.32
C PRO A 5 -1.81 -0.16 11.17
N HIS A 6 -2.20 -1.43 11.29
CA HIS A 6 -2.07 -2.43 10.24
C HIS A 6 -3.43 -3.01 9.79
N GLY A 7 -3.47 -3.70 8.64
CA GLY A 7 -4.72 -4.21 8.06
C GLY A 7 -5.57 -5.11 8.99
N GLY A 8 -4.94 -5.83 9.93
CA GLY A 8 -5.64 -6.62 10.94
C GLY A 8 -6.41 -5.79 12.00
N ASN A 9 -6.07 -4.51 12.15
CA ASN A 9 -6.69 -3.58 13.11
C ASN A 9 -7.73 -2.68 12.45
N MET A 10 -8.08 -2.95 11.19
CA MET A 10 -9.03 -2.19 10.39
C MET A 10 -10.21 -3.07 9.97
N ILE A 11 -11.42 -2.60 10.22
CA ILE A 11 -12.65 -3.28 9.78
C ILE A 11 -13.09 -2.65 8.45
N LYS A 12 -13.34 -3.49 7.45
CA LYS A 12 -13.78 -3.08 6.12
C LYS A 12 -15.28 -3.33 5.94
N ALA A 13 -15.98 -2.38 5.33
CA ALA A 13 -17.37 -2.57 4.93
C ALA A 13 -17.48 -3.67 3.85
N GLU A 14 -18.50 -4.52 3.98
CA GLU A 14 -18.75 -5.58 3.01
C GLU A 14 -18.96 -5.00 1.60
N GLY A 15 -18.25 -5.54 0.61
CA GLY A 15 -18.40 -5.16 -0.79
C GLY A 15 -17.79 -3.80 -1.20
N THR A 16 -17.13 -3.08 -0.29
CA THR A 16 -16.49 -1.78 -0.60
C THR A 16 -15.05 -1.73 -0.08
N PRO A 17 -14.20 -0.82 -0.58
CA PRO A 17 -12.86 -0.62 -0.02
C PRO A 17 -12.87 0.18 1.29
N ASP A 18 -14.02 0.64 1.77
CA ASP A 18 -14.13 1.59 2.86
C ASP A 18 -13.83 0.95 4.22
N ILE A 19 -13.02 1.63 5.03
CA ILE A 19 -12.73 1.25 6.41
C ILE A 19 -13.81 1.86 7.30
N THR A 20 -14.55 1.04 8.04
CA THR A 20 -15.63 1.48 8.93
C THR A 20 -15.15 1.77 10.34
N ASP A 21 -14.19 0.97 10.82
CA ASP A 21 -13.74 1.03 12.21
C ASP A 21 -12.26 0.67 12.34
N ILE A 22 -11.64 1.17 13.41
CA ILE A 22 -10.29 0.82 13.85
C ILE A 22 -10.41 0.21 15.25
N ILE A 23 -9.82 -0.96 15.46
CA ILE A 23 -9.83 -1.68 16.75
C ILE A 23 -8.44 -1.65 17.39
N ASP A 24 -8.23 -2.40 18.47
CA ASP A 24 -6.92 -2.61 19.09
C ASP A 24 -6.21 -1.33 19.63
N TRP A 25 -6.95 -0.51 20.37
CA TRP A 25 -6.45 0.76 20.92
C TRP A 25 -5.56 0.64 22.16
N GLN A 26 -5.18 -0.58 22.57
CA GLN A 26 -4.51 -0.82 23.86
C GLN A 26 -3.09 -0.21 23.95
N GLU A 27 -2.46 0.09 22.81
CA GLU A 27 -1.15 0.75 22.72
C GLU A 27 -1.23 2.23 22.30
N MET A 28 -2.37 2.90 22.53
CA MET A 28 -2.57 4.29 22.11
C MET A 28 -1.66 5.27 22.87
N ASN A 29 -1.01 6.18 22.14
CA ASN A 29 -0.14 7.22 22.72
C ASN A 29 -0.67 8.65 22.46
N VAL A 30 -0.41 9.60 23.36
CA VAL A 30 -0.70 11.03 23.15
C VAL A 30 0.60 11.75 22.81
N ALA A 31 0.74 12.15 21.54
CA ALA A 31 1.94 12.81 21.03
C ALA A 31 1.56 13.81 19.92
N PRO A 32 2.44 14.80 19.59
CA PRO A 32 2.19 15.73 18.49
C PRO A 32 1.88 15.04 17.15
N LEU A 33 0.95 15.62 16.38
CA LEU A 33 0.43 15.04 15.14
C LEU A 33 1.52 14.79 14.08
N PHE A 34 2.56 15.63 14.02
CA PHE A 34 3.63 15.48 13.03
C PHE A 34 4.48 14.21 13.23
N LEU A 35 4.47 13.60 14.43
CA LEU A 35 5.11 12.30 14.67
C LEU A 35 4.32 11.14 14.02
N GLN A 36 3.11 11.39 13.53
CA GLN A 36 2.23 10.42 12.88
C GLN A 36 2.37 10.43 11.35
N CYS A 37 3.17 11.34 10.78
CA CYS A 37 3.45 11.41 9.33
C CYS A 37 4.46 10.34 8.88
N VAL A 38 4.22 9.10 9.26
CA VAL A 38 4.94 7.94 8.72
C VAL A 38 4.10 7.31 7.61
N PHE A 39 4.80 6.73 6.64
CA PHE A 39 4.16 5.96 5.59
C PHE A 39 3.31 4.87 6.25
N ALA A 40 2.03 4.78 5.90
CA ALA A 40 1.14 3.77 6.42
C ALA A 40 1.64 2.38 5.99
N GLU A 41 2.20 1.60 6.91
CA GLU A 41 2.78 0.27 6.63
C GLU A 41 1.75 -0.66 5.97
N PHE A 42 0.47 -0.57 6.34
CA PHE A 42 -0.60 -1.34 5.69
C PHE A 42 -0.85 -0.98 4.22
N ALA A 43 -0.46 0.23 3.80
CA ALA A 43 -0.56 0.69 2.41
C ALA A 43 0.69 0.32 1.61
N GLU A 44 1.70 -0.28 2.25
CA GLU A 44 2.86 -0.79 1.55
C GLU A 44 2.42 -1.97 0.70
N HIS A 45 2.64 -1.86 -0.61
CA HIS A 45 2.50 -3.03 -1.45
C HIS A 45 3.60 -4.03 -1.05
N THR A 46 3.23 -5.19 -0.54
CA THR A 46 4.12 -6.34 -0.25
C THR A 46 3.98 -7.45 -1.29
N GLY A 47 3.37 -7.13 -2.44
CA GLY A 47 3.00 -8.12 -3.46
C GLY A 47 4.18 -8.65 -4.26
N ASP A 48 3.80 -9.42 -5.28
CA ASP A 48 4.61 -10.42 -5.98
C ASP A 48 5.98 -9.94 -6.47
N ASP A 49 7.03 -10.71 -6.14
CA ASP A 49 8.44 -10.42 -6.45
C ASP A 49 8.72 -10.33 -7.96
N HIS A 50 7.84 -10.85 -8.80
CA HIS A 50 7.94 -10.72 -10.26
C HIS A 50 7.67 -9.28 -10.74
N ILE A 51 6.99 -8.45 -9.95
CA ILE A 51 6.86 -7.02 -10.26
C ILE A 51 8.21 -6.34 -10.02
N VAL A 52 8.84 -5.84 -11.09
CA VAL A 52 10.14 -5.18 -11.00
C VAL A 52 9.97 -3.86 -10.24
N ARG A 53 10.50 -3.81 -9.02
CA ARG A 53 10.51 -2.62 -8.16
C ARG A 53 11.86 -1.95 -8.26
N ILE A 54 11.89 -0.79 -8.90
CA ILE A 54 13.07 0.07 -8.90
C ILE A 54 12.97 1.02 -7.70
N SER A 55 14.09 1.33 -7.05
CA SER A 55 14.12 2.29 -5.96
C SER A 55 13.76 3.70 -6.46
N GLY A 56 13.06 4.48 -5.63
CA GLY A 56 12.60 5.84 -5.96
C GLY A 56 11.20 5.92 -6.61
N ILE A 57 10.87 7.09 -7.18
CA ILE A 57 9.59 7.36 -7.87
C ILE A 57 9.72 6.88 -9.32
N THR A 58 9.79 5.57 -9.50
CA THR A 58 9.83 4.91 -10.80
C THR A 58 8.55 4.11 -11.00
N ILE A 59 8.08 4.05 -12.24
CA ILE A 59 6.86 3.31 -12.58
C ILE A 59 7.21 1.82 -12.57
N PRO A 60 6.50 0.98 -11.79
CA PRO A 60 6.72 -0.45 -11.80
C PRO A 60 6.37 -1.03 -13.18
N GLU A 61 7.09 -2.05 -13.62
CA GLU A 61 6.89 -2.71 -14.91
C GLU A 61 6.39 -4.13 -14.73
N LEU A 62 5.65 -4.64 -15.72
CA LEU A 62 5.32 -6.06 -15.80
C LEU A 62 6.58 -6.88 -16.12
N PRO A 63 6.60 -8.17 -15.76
CA PRO A 63 7.70 -9.06 -16.15
C PRO A 63 7.93 -9.07 -17.67
N PRO A 64 9.18 -9.12 -18.16
CA PRO A 64 9.47 -9.16 -19.61
C PRO A 64 8.86 -10.36 -20.35
N ASP A 65 8.57 -11.44 -19.63
CA ASP A 65 7.99 -12.69 -20.08
C ASP A 65 6.48 -12.79 -19.85
N PHE A 66 5.82 -11.69 -19.46
CA PHE A 66 4.39 -11.65 -19.12
C PHE A 66 3.46 -12.30 -20.16
N ASP A 67 3.75 -12.12 -21.46
CA ASP A 67 2.94 -12.66 -22.56
C ASP A 67 2.97 -14.20 -22.63
N GLN A 68 3.92 -14.84 -21.95
CA GLN A 68 4.07 -16.29 -21.90
C GLN A 68 3.19 -16.94 -20.81
N TYR A 69 2.61 -16.13 -19.93
CA TYR A 69 1.79 -16.63 -18.82
C TYR A 69 0.39 -17.02 -19.29
N SER A 70 -0.26 -17.92 -18.55
CA SER A 70 -1.67 -18.24 -18.79
C SER A 70 -2.58 -17.02 -18.55
N GLU A 71 -3.79 -17.03 -19.10
CA GLU A 71 -4.73 -15.92 -18.95
C GLU A 71 -5.05 -15.58 -17.48
N GLY A 72 -5.12 -16.62 -16.62
CA GLY A 72 -5.32 -16.45 -15.18
C GLY A 72 -4.13 -15.77 -14.49
N GLU A 73 -2.90 -16.21 -14.81
CA GLU A 73 -1.67 -15.62 -14.29
C GLU A 73 -1.47 -14.19 -14.79
N GLN A 74 -1.78 -13.92 -16.06
CA GLN A 74 -1.76 -12.56 -16.61
C GLN A 74 -2.74 -11.64 -15.89
N THR A 75 -3.94 -12.15 -15.57
CA THR A 75 -4.95 -11.38 -14.82
C THR A 75 -4.45 -11.06 -13.41
N TYR A 76 -3.88 -12.04 -12.73
CA TYR A 76 -3.28 -11.85 -11.41
C TYR A 76 -2.12 -10.84 -11.45
N MET A 77 -1.19 -10.98 -12.40
CA MET A 77 -0.03 -10.09 -12.56
C MET A 77 -0.44 -8.65 -12.91
N LYS A 78 -1.49 -8.46 -13.72
CA LYS A 78 -2.08 -7.12 -13.95
C LYS A 78 -2.65 -6.53 -12.65
N GLY A 79 -3.25 -7.35 -11.79
CA GLY A 79 -3.71 -6.95 -10.47
C GLY A 79 -2.56 -6.49 -9.57
N GLN A 80 -1.48 -7.28 -9.50
CA GLN A 80 -0.27 -6.93 -8.72
C GLN A 80 0.38 -5.65 -9.24
N HIS A 81 0.54 -5.53 -10.56
CA HIS A 81 1.07 -4.33 -11.20
C HIS A 81 0.27 -3.07 -10.85
N ARG A 82 -1.07 -3.16 -10.87
CA ARG A 82 -1.95 -2.06 -10.45
C ARG A 82 -1.74 -1.68 -8.99
N LEU A 83 -1.60 -2.66 -8.08
CA LEU A 83 -1.36 -2.39 -6.66
C LEU A 83 0.01 -1.72 -6.44
N ALA A 84 1.04 -2.18 -7.14
CA ALA A 84 2.37 -1.56 -7.12
C ALA A 84 2.34 -0.11 -7.63
N LEU A 85 1.56 0.17 -8.68
CA LEU A 85 1.39 1.52 -9.21
C LEU A 85 0.72 2.45 -8.18
N LEU A 86 -0.35 1.99 -7.54
CA LEU A 86 -1.04 2.75 -6.49
C LEU A 86 -0.13 3.05 -5.30
N HIS A 87 0.71 2.08 -4.89
CA HIS A 87 1.73 2.29 -3.88
C HIS A 87 2.69 3.42 -4.29
N LYS A 88 3.20 3.42 -5.52
CA LYS A 88 4.07 4.51 -6.01
C LYS A 88 3.38 5.87 -6.08
N CYS A 89 2.10 5.91 -6.45
CA CYS A 89 1.31 7.14 -6.37
C CYS A 89 1.23 7.66 -4.93
N TYR A 90 1.03 6.78 -3.95
CA TYR A 90 0.97 7.16 -2.53
C TYR A 90 2.33 7.63 -1.99
N GLU A 91 3.43 6.95 -2.34
CA GLU A 91 4.80 7.42 -2.05
C GLU A 91 5.03 8.84 -2.59
N ALA A 92 4.68 9.07 -3.87
CA ALA A 92 4.83 10.38 -4.51
C ALA A 92 3.99 11.44 -3.81
N LEU A 93 2.72 11.15 -3.49
CA LEU A 93 1.85 12.07 -2.76
C LEU A 93 2.43 12.45 -1.41
N ILE A 94 2.97 11.49 -0.65
CA ILE A 94 3.65 11.78 0.62
C ILE A 94 4.82 12.74 0.39
N ILE A 95 5.69 12.46 -0.58
CA ILE A 95 6.86 13.31 -0.89
C ILE A 95 6.42 14.73 -1.24
N PHE A 96 5.39 14.88 -2.09
CA PHE A 96 4.87 16.18 -2.50
C PHE A 96 4.21 16.97 -1.35
N HIS A 97 3.59 16.28 -0.39
CA HIS A 97 2.84 16.92 0.70
C HIS A 97 3.59 16.96 2.03
N ARG A 98 4.87 16.57 2.10
CA ARG A 98 5.67 16.74 3.33
C ARG A 98 5.81 18.23 3.62
N PRO A 99 5.24 18.73 4.73
CA PRO A 99 5.60 20.06 5.21
C PRO A 99 7.05 19.97 5.71
N TYR A 100 7.87 20.95 5.31
CA TYR A 100 9.24 21.12 5.80
C TYR A 100 9.31 21.15 7.33
#